data_AF-A0A388Q243-F1
#
_entry.id   AF-A0A388Q243-F1
#
_cell.length_a   1.000
_cell.length_b   1.000
_cell.length_c   1.000
_cell.angle_alpha   90.00
_cell.angle_beta   90.00
_cell.angle_gamma   90.00
#
_symmetry.space_group_name_H-M   'P 1'
#
loop_
_entity.id
_entity.type
_entity.pdbx_description
1 polymer ?
#
loop_
_entity_poly.entity_id
_entity_poly.type
_entity_poly.pdbx_seq_one_letter_code
_entity_poly.pdbx_strand_id
1 'polypeptide(L)'
;MKNREQIQDELKALGVQLPDSSPPPMEIPEGYFDELPGFLLNEIHQNSFLASLAKQPPFETPPGYFDNFSSSLNEAIRQEAFLDTLPKNTTYEIPANYFDQLPAQISSRLNRVEPAIQTLTFSRRIITRLALAATLLLFMGISLKVFLLPAHTVSATGSAEAKLAGISDEEINHYLIQHQAEIESNLALESIDASDLDVQKLETEILDHTLNSISDEDLLNYTL
;
A
#
# COMPACT_ATOMS: atom_id res chain seq x y z
N MET A 1 -2.94 30.98 -0.80
CA MET A 1 -1.50 31.26 -0.72
C MET A 1 -0.87 30.80 0.60
N LYS A 2 -1.42 31.17 1.77
CA LYS A 2 -0.87 30.81 3.10
C LYS A 2 -0.67 29.30 3.36
N ASN A 3 -1.58 28.45 2.87
CA ASN A 3 -1.48 26.99 3.02
C ASN A 3 -0.34 26.37 2.19
N ARG A 4 0.07 26.98 1.07
CA ARG A 4 1.11 26.41 0.19
C ARG A 4 2.48 26.48 0.85
N GLU A 5 2.77 27.61 1.50
CA GLU A 5 4.02 27.83 2.25
C GLU A 5 4.12 26.85 3.42
N GLN A 6 3.04 26.66 4.19
CA GLN A 6 3.01 25.73 5.32
C GLN A 6 3.24 24.28 4.88
N ILE A 7 2.63 23.85 3.78
CA ILE A 7 2.82 22.49 3.23
C ILE A 7 4.26 22.30 2.76
N GLN A 8 4.89 23.29 2.14
CA GLN A 8 6.28 23.20 1.70
C GLN A 8 7.26 23.10 2.87
N ASP A 9 6.99 23.82 3.96
CA ASP A 9 7.81 23.77 5.18
C ASP A 9 7.68 22.42 5.91
N GLU A 10 6.47 21.86 5.97
CA GLU A 10 6.22 20.52 6.53
C GLU A 10 6.90 19.41 5.71
N LEU A 11 6.83 19.49 4.38
CA LEU A 11 7.47 18.52 3.49
C LEU A 11 9.01 18.57 3.57
N LYS A 12 9.59 19.78 3.67
CA LYS A 12 11.02 19.96 3.93
C LYS A 12 11.45 19.37 5.28
N ALA A 13 10.62 19.54 6.32
CA ALA A 13 10.87 18.95 7.64
C ALA A 13 10.81 17.41 7.62
N LEU A 14 10.04 16.83 6.69
CA LEU A 14 9.96 15.39 6.43
C LEU A 14 11.04 14.87 5.47
N GLY A 15 11.97 15.73 5.02
CA GLY A 15 13.05 15.35 4.11
C GLY A 15 12.61 15.09 2.66
N VAL A 16 11.37 15.43 2.31
CA VAL A 16 10.83 15.26 0.96
C VAL A 16 11.07 16.57 0.19
N GLN A 17 11.97 16.51 -0.80
CA GLN A 17 12.22 17.62 -1.73
C GLN A 17 11.42 17.39 -3.01
N LEU A 18 10.31 18.12 -3.15
CA LEU A 18 9.61 18.19 -4.43
C LEU A 18 10.42 19.09 -5.38
N PRO A 19 10.60 18.72 -6.66
CA PRO A 19 11.23 19.60 -7.63
C PRO A 19 10.42 20.89 -7.77
N ASP A 20 11.09 22.05 -7.81
CA ASP A 20 10.50 23.39 -7.98
C ASP A 20 9.76 23.57 -9.32
N SER A 21 9.75 22.54 -10.18
CA SER A 21 8.91 22.51 -11.35
C SER A 21 7.46 22.57 -10.90
N SER A 22 6.81 23.71 -11.17
CA SER A 22 5.36 23.73 -11.34
C SER A 22 5.02 22.49 -12.18
N PRO A 23 4.15 21.58 -11.72
CA PRO A 23 3.69 20.51 -12.60
C PRO A 23 3.26 21.18 -13.89
N PRO A 24 3.63 20.64 -15.07
CA PRO A 24 3.08 21.16 -16.31
C PRO A 24 1.58 21.27 -16.09
N PRO A 25 0.92 22.38 -16.47
CA PRO A 25 -0.51 22.45 -16.36
C PRO A 25 -1.06 21.23 -17.08
N MET A 26 -1.56 20.24 -16.33
CA MET A 26 -2.44 19.20 -16.85
C MET A 26 -3.78 19.89 -17.09
N GLU A 27 -3.76 20.88 -17.98
CA GLU A 27 -4.91 21.59 -18.47
C GLU A 27 -5.53 20.70 -19.53
N ILE A 28 -6.54 19.96 -19.11
CA ILE A 28 -7.50 19.39 -20.04
C ILE A 28 -8.17 20.53 -20.80
N PRO A 29 -8.37 20.41 -22.12
CA PRO A 29 -9.15 21.38 -22.88
C PRO A 29 -10.54 21.58 -22.26
N GLU A 30 -11.03 22.82 -22.30
CA GLU A 30 -12.40 23.12 -21.92
C GLU A 30 -13.37 22.26 -22.75
N GLY A 31 -14.33 21.60 -22.10
CA GLY A 31 -15.27 20.70 -22.77
C GLY A 31 -14.76 19.29 -23.09
N TYR A 32 -13.51 18.93 -22.74
CA TYR A 32 -12.96 17.59 -22.99
C TYR A 32 -13.89 16.46 -22.52
N PHE A 33 -14.37 16.53 -21.27
CA PHE A 33 -15.26 15.50 -20.72
C PHE A 33 -16.71 15.61 -21.22
N ASP A 34 -17.14 16.79 -21.66
CA ASP A 34 -18.49 17.01 -22.18
C ASP A 34 -18.61 16.48 -23.62
N GLU A 35 -17.55 16.62 -24.43
CA GLU A 35 -17.52 16.23 -25.84
C GLU A 35 -16.99 14.82 -26.10
N LEU A 36 -16.10 14.31 -25.24
CA LEU A 36 -15.49 12.98 -25.38
C LEU A 36 -16.54 11.87 -25.56
N PRO A 37 -17.62 11.78 -24.75
CA PRO A 37 -18.60 10.71 -24.92
C PRO A 37 -19.26 10.73 -26.29
N GLY A 38 -19.57 11.92 -26.80
CA GLY A 38 -20.15 12.10 -28.13
C GLY A 38 -19.18 11.72 -29.25
N PHE A 39 -17.91 12.13 -29.12
CA PHE A 39 -16.85 11.77 -30.05
C PHE A 39 -16.63 10.26 -30.11
N LEU A 40 -16.48 9.59 -28.95
CA LEU A 40 -16.29 8.15 -28.89
C LEU A 40 -17.48 7.39 -29.47
N LEU A 41 -18.71 7.82 -29.16
CA LEU A 41 -19.90 7.15 -29.69
C LEU A 41 -19.97 7.27 -31.21
N ASN A 42 -19.64 8.44 -31.76
CA ASN A 42 -19.58 8.65 -33.20
C ASN A 42 -18.49 7.81 -33.87
N GLU A 43 -17.31 7.71 -33.25
CA GLU A 43 -16.21 6.87 -33.73
C GLU A 43 -16.59 5.37 -33.72
N ILE A 44 -17.23 4.91 -32.64
CA ILE A 44 -17.74 3.54 -32.50
C ILE A 44 -18.79 3.23 -33.58
N HIS A 45 -19.70 4.17 -33.87
CA HIS A 45 -20.73 3.99 -34.91
C HIS A 45 -20.16 3.97 -36.33
N GLN A 46 -19.10 4.72 -36.60
CA GLN A 46 -18.45 4.76 -37.92
C GLN A 46 -17.44 3.62 -38.11
N ASN A 47 -17.11 2.89 -37.06
CA ASN A 47 -16.18 1.77 -37.12
C ASN A 47 -16.78 0.61 -37.95
N SER A 48 -16.26 0.45 -39.18
CA SER A 48 -16.70 -0.56 -40.15
C SER A 48 -16.47 -1.99 -39.69
N PHE A 49 -15.49 -2.22 -38.80
CA PHE A 49 -15.23 -3.51 -38.19
C PHE A 49 -16.29 -3.88 -37.15
N LEU A 50 -16.72 -2.93 -36.32
CA LEU A 50 -17.83 -3.18 -35.38
C LEU A 50 -19.16 -3.39 -36.13
N ALA A 51 -19.36 -2.70 -37.26
CA ALA A 51 -20.54 -2.88 -38.10
C ALA A 51 -20.58 -4.25 -38.81
N SER A 52 -19.41 -4.87 -39.05
CA SER A 52 -19.31 -6.20 -39.70
C SER A 52 -19.40 -7.37 -38.71
N LEU A 53 -19.30 -7.10 -37.40
CA LEU A 53 -19.44 -8.12 -36.37
C LEU A 53 -20.90 -8.60 -36.29
N ALA A 54 -21.08 -9.92 -36.21
CA ALA A 54 -22.40 -10.51 -36.03
C ALA A 54 -23.02 -9.99 -34.72
N LYS A 55 -24.22 -9.42 -34.79
CA LYS A 55 -24.99 -8.94 -33.61
C LYS A 55 -25.63 -10.10 -32.84
N GLN A 56 -24.93 -11.21 -32.71
CA GLN A 56 -25.35 -12.33 -31.90
C GLN A 56 -24.54 -12.32 -30.61
N PRO A 57 -25.18 -12.57 -29.46
CA PRO A 57 -24.43 -12.75 -28.24
C PRO A 57 -23.46 -13.93 -28.44
N PRO A 58 -22.19 -13.83 -28.04
CA PRO A 58 -21.22 -14.91 -28.21
C PRO A 58 -21.62 -16.19 -27.45
N PHE A 59 -22.56 -16.08 -26.52
CA PHE A 59 -23.10 -17.18 -25.75
C PHE A 59 -24.62 -17.06 -25.66
N GLU A 60 -25.32 -18.12 -26.04
CA GLU A 60 -26.76 -18.26 -25.82
C GLU A 60 -26.99 -19.35 -24.77
N THR A 61 -27.92 -19.11 -23.86
CA THR A 61 -28.34 -20.14 -22.91
C THR A 61 -29.21 -21.18 -23.63
N PRO A 62 -29.11 -22.48 -23.28
CA PRO A 62 -29.99 -23.50 -23.83
C PRO A 62 -31.49 -23.15 -23.66
N PRO A 63 -32.36 -23.60 -24.58
CA PRO A 63 -33.80 -23.43 -24.44
C PRO A 63 -34.30 -23.95 -23.09
N GLY A 64 -35.05 -23.12 -22.35
CA GLY A 64 -35.61 -23.48 -21.05
C GLY A 64 -34.60 -23.54 -19.89
N TYR A 65 -33.38 -22.99 -20.06
CA TYR A 65 -32.39 -22.91 -18.98
C TYR A 65 -32.97 -22.22 -17.74
N PHE A 66 -33.50 -21.01 -17.90
CA PHE A 66 -34.06 -20.24 -16.77
C PHE A 66 -35.36 -20.82 -16.23
N ASP A 67 -36.20 -21.42 -17.08
CA ASP A 67 -37.44 -22.06 -16.67
C ASP A 67 -37.20 -23.26 -15.75
N ASN A 68 -36.11 -24.01 -16.00
CA ASN A 68 -35.77 -25.21 -15.24
C ASN A 68 -34.70 -24.98 -14.16
N PHE A 69 -34.00 -23.83 -14.19
CA PHE A 69 -32.87 -23.54 -13.30
C PHE A 69 -33.21 -23.74 -11.83
N SER A 70 -34.33 -23.17 -11.36
CA SER A 70 -34.73 -23.28 -9.95
C SER A 70 -35.05 -24.72 -9.56
N SER A 71 -35.66 -25.50 -10.44
CA SER A 71 -35.98 -26.91 -10.19
C SER A 71 -34.70 -27.75 -10.10
N SER A 72 -33.80 -27.59 -11.07
CA SER A 72 -32.51 -28.29 -11.11
C SER A 72 -31.60 -27.91 -9.93
N LEU A 73 -31.58 -26.63 -9.53
CA LEU A 73 -30.82 -26.17 -8.37
C LEU A 73 -31.36 -26.77 -7.07
N ASN A 74 -32.68 -26.77 -6.87
CA ASN A 74 -33.27 -27.38 -5.68
C ASN A 74 -33.08 -28.90 -5.65
N GLU A 75 -33.10 -29.56 -6.80
CA GLU A 75 -32.81 -30.98 -6.90
C GLU A 75 -31.35 -31.28 -6.55
N ALA A 76 -30.40 -30.51 -7.08
CA ALA A 76 -28.98 -30.62 -6.74
C ALA A 76 -28.73 -30.43 -5.24
N ILE A 77 -29.30 -29.37 -4.65
CA ILE A 77 -29.22 -29.10 -3.21
C ILE A 77 -29.79 -30.26 -2.37
N ARG A 78 -30.86 -30.91 -2.83
CA ARG A 78 -31.49 -32.05 -2.13
C ARG A 78 -30.73 -33.35 -2.31
N GLN A 79 -30.02 -33.52 -3.42
CA GLN A 79 -29.17 -34.70 -3.68
C GLN A 79 -27.85 -34.60 -2.92
N GLU A 80 -27.41 -33.39 -2.57
CA GLU A 80 -26.28 -33.17 -1.66
C GLU A 80 -26.62 -33.64 -0.24
N ALA A 81 -26.30 -34.90 0.06
CA ALA A 81 -26.31 -35.47 1.41
C ALA A 81 -25.45 -34.66 2.41
N PHE A 82 -24.61 -33.76 1.90
CA PHE A 82 -23.81 -32.82 2.68
C PHE A 82 -24.67 -31.92 3.58
N LEU A 83 -25.87 -31.51 3.16
CA LEU A 83 -26.73 -30.67 4.00
C LEU A 83 -27.16 -31.35 5.31
N ASP A 84 -27.34 -32.67 5.31
CA ASP A 84 -27.67 -33.43 6.51
C ASP A 84 -26.45 -33.64 7.43
N THR A 85 -25.24 -33.51 6.87
CA THR A 85 -23.99 -33.54 7.63
C THR A 85 -23.59 -32.17 8.20
N LEU A 86 -24.20 -31.09 7.70
CA LEU A 86 -23.96 -29.75 8.23
C LEU A 86 -24.54 -29.64 9.65
N PRO A 87 -23.72 -29.21 10.63
CA PRO A 87 -24.19 -29.11 11.99
C PRO A 87 -25.22 -27.96 12.06
N LYS A 88 -26.44 -28.29 12.48
CA LYS A 88 -27.59 -27.35 12.57
C LYS A 88 -27.46 -26.37 13.73
N ASN A 89 -26.32 -26.34 14.41
CA ASN A 89 -26.03 -25.37 15.44
C ASN A 89 -25.52 -24.09 14.79
N THR A 90 -26.07 -22.95 15.22
CA THR A 90 -25.47 -21.66 14.90
C THR A 90 -24.15 -21.56 15.68
N THR A 91 -23.01 -21.49 14.99
CA THR A 91 -21.66 -21.37 15.61
C THR A 91 -21.57 -20.20 16.60
N TYR A 92 -22.44 -19.21 16.46
CA TYR A 92 -22.53 -18.05 17.33
C TYR A 92 -23.93 -17.93 17.92
N GLU A 93 -24.01 -18.05 19.25
CA GLU A 93 -25.20 -17.70 20.01
C GLU A 93 -24.99 -16.34 20.67
N ILE A 94 -26.02 -15.50 20.63
CA ILE A 94 -25.98 -14.23 21.35
C ILE A 94 -26.23 -14.47 22.84
N PRO A 95 -25.58 -13.71 23.74
CA PRO A 95 -25.86 -13.79 25.16
C PRO A 95 -27.33 -13.49 25.48
N ALA A 96 -27.87 -14.14 26.50
CA ALA A 96 -29.21 -13.86 26.98
C ALA A 96 -29.36 -12.36 27.32
N ASN A 97 -30.47 -11.76 26.89
CA ASN A 97 -30.82 -10.36 27.13
C ASN A 97 -29.86 -9.32 26.51
N TYR A 98 -29.09 -9.70 25.48
CA TYR A 98 -28.20 -8.77 24.76
C TYR A 98 -28.93 -7.50 24.31
N PHE A 99 -30.08 -7.68 23.64
CA PHE A 99 -30.87 -6.56 23.12
C PHE A 99 -31.57 -5.76 24.22
N ASP A 100 -31.90 -6.38 25.35
CA ASP A 100 -32.52 -5.67 26.49
C ASP A 100 -31.52 -4.76 27.22
N GLN A 101 -30.26 -5.18 27.30
CA GLN A 101 -29.21 -4.44 28.00
C GLN A 101 -28.50 -3.40 27.12
N LEU A 102 -28.51 -3.58 25.80
CA LEU A 102 -27.80 -2.73 24.85
C LEU A 102 -28.18 -1.24 24.94
N PRO A 103 -29.47 -0.84 25.04
CA PRO A 103 -29.85 0.58 25.19
C PRO A 103 -29.28 1.23 26.46
N ALA A 104 -29.28 0.51 27.59
CA ALA A 104 -28.73 0.98 28.86
C ALA A 104 -27.20 1.10 28.79
N GLN A 105 -26.53 0.17 28.10
CA GLN A 105 -25.09 0.23 27.88
C GLN A 105 -24.68 1.40 26.97
N ILE A 106 -25.42 1.67 25.90
CA ILE A 106 -25.13 2.80 25.00
C ILE A 106 -25.33 4.13 25.72
N SER A 107 -26.45 4.30 26.42
CA SER A 107 -26.74 5.53 27.17
C SER A 107 -25.74 5.81 28.28
N SER A 108 -25.28 4.78 29.00
CA SER A 108 -24.23 4.95 30.02
C SER A 108 -22.88 5.35 29.44
N ARG A 109 -22.54 4.91 28.23
CA ARG A 109 -21.31 5.33 27.51
C ARG A 109 -21.40 6.76 27.00
N LEU A 110 -22.56 7.17 26.48
CA LEU A 110 -22.78 8.54 26.01
C LEU A 110 -22.75 9.56 27.15
N ASN A 111 -23.25 9.19 28.34
CA ASN A 111 -23.29 10.06 29.51
C ASN A 111 -21.99 10.03 30.36
N ARG A 112 -20.99 9.25 29.95
CA ARG A 112 -19.71 9.19 30.65
C ARG A 112 -18.90 10.44 30.31
N VAL A 113 -19.02 11.46 31.15
CA VAL A 113 -18.07 12.57 31.20
C VAL A 113 -16.72 11.98 31.59
N GLU A 114 -15.75 11.97 30.67
CA GLU A 114 -14.39 11.55 30.99
C GLU A 114 -13.86 12.40 32.15
N PRO A 115 -13.25 11.78 33.19
CA PRO A 115 -12.61 12.56 34.23
C PRO A 115 -11.50 13.36 33.56
N ALA A 116 -11.59 14.69 33.65
CA ALA A 116 -10.56 15.59 33.17
C ALA A 116 -9.20 15.07 33.65
N ILE A 117 -8.36 14.65 32.69
CA ILE A 117 -7.00 14.21 32.96
C ILE A 117 -6.34 15.36 33.72
N GLN A 118 -6.04 15.15 35.02
CA GLN A 118 -5.24 16.10 35.79
C GLN A 118 -3.85 16.09 35.19
N THR A 119 -3.61 16.98 34.23
CA THR A 119 -2.27 17.23 33.73
C THR A 119 -1.49 17.86 34.88
N LEU A 120 -0.45 17.17 35.35
CA LEU A 120 0.48 17.73 36.31
C LEU A 120 1.25 18.86 35.61
N THR A 121 0.72 20.08 35.67
CA THR A 121 1.40 21.24 35.12
C THR A 121 2.54 21.63 36.06
N PHE A 122 3.79 21.38 35.66
CA PHE A 122 4.95 21.78 36.44
C PHE A 122 5.18 23.30 36.30
N SER A 123 5.42 23.99 37.42
CA SER A 123 5.56 25.45 37.40
C SER A 123 6.75 25.89 36.56
N ARG A 124 6.51 26.81 35.61
CA ARG A 124 7.55 27.41 34.74
C ARG A 124 8.78 27.89 35.52
N ARG A 125 8.60 28.34 36.77
CA ARG A 125 9.68 28.81 37.65
C ARG A 125 10.69 27.73 38.02
N ILE A 126 10.26 26.46 38.10
CA ILE A 126 11.15 25.36 38.45
C ILE A 126 11.94 24.91 37.20
N ILE A 127 11.29 24.88 36.04
CA ILE A 127 11.94 24.58 34.75
C ILE A 127 13.02 25.64 34.44
N THR A 128 12.76 26.93 34.67
CA THR A 128 13.77 27.98 34.41
C THR A 128 14.98 27.90 35.34
N ARG A 129 14.79 27.48 36.61
CA ARG A 129 15.91 27.30 37.55
C ARG A 129 16.75 26.07 37.18
N LEU A 130 16.11 24.99 36.76
CA LEU A 130 16.79 23.78 36.28
C LEU A 130 17.60 24.06 35.00
N ALA A 131 17.03 24.80 34.06
CA ALA A 131 17.70 25.16 32.80
C ALA A 131 18.98 25.98 33.04
N LEU A 132 18.94 26.97 33.95
CA LEU A 132 20.11 27.78 34.29
C LEU A 132 21.24 26.94 34.91
N ALA A 133 20.91 25.99 35.79
CA ALA A 133 21.90 25.09 36.37
C ALA A 133 22.54 24.17 35.31
N ALA A 134 21.72 23.62 34.39
CA ALA A 134 22.20 22.78 33.30
C ALA A 134 23.13 23.54 32.34
N THR A 135 22.82 24.81 32.02
CA THR A 135 23.69 25.63 31.16
C THR A 135 25.04 25.91 31.82
N LEU A 136 25.06 26.13 33.14
CA LEU A 136 26.30 26.34 33.88
C LEU A 136 27.15 25.06 33.94
N LEU A 137 26.53 23.90 34.16
CA LEU A 137 27.23 22.61 34.14
C LEU A 137 27.77 22.25 32.76
N LEU A 138 26.99 22.51 31.70
CA LEU A 138 27.40 22.29 30.33
C LEU A 138 28.59 23.19 29.96
N PHE A 139 28.52 24.47 30.30
CA PHE A 139 29.61 25.40 30.04
C PHE A 139 30.86 25.03 30.83
N MET A 140 30.73 24.74 32.12
CA MET A 140 31.83 24.28 32.98
C MET A 140 32.47 22.98 32.46
N GLY A 141 31.65 22.01 32.03
CA GLY A 141 32.12 20.73 31.49
C GLY A 141 32.86 20.89 30.16
N ILE A 142 32.38 21.76 29.26
CA ILE A 142 33.07 22.08 28.01
C ILE A 142 34.39 22.79 28.29
N SER A 143 34.40 23.80 29.18
CA SER A 143 35.63 24.52 29.55
C SER A 143 36.68 23.60 30.17
N LEU A 144 36.28 22.65 31.01
CA LEU A 144 37.19 21.67 31.61
C LEU A 144 37.78 20.72 30.55
N LYS A 145 36.96 20.26 29.60
CA LYS A 145 37.43 19.40 28.50
C LYS A 145 38.45 20.10 27.61
N VAL A 146 38.24 21.38 27.30
CA VAL A 146 39.15 22.20 26.47
C VAL A 146 40.48 22.48 27.19
N PHE A 147 40.47 22.55 28.53
CA PHE A 147 41.68 22.84 29.30
C PHE A 147 42.57 21.61 29.56
N LEU A 148 42.00 20.40 29.68
CA LEU A 148 42.77 19.18 30.02
C LEU A 148 43.17 18.30 28.82
N LEU A 149 42.73 18.58 27.59
CA LEU A 149 43.06 17.78 26.41
C LEU A 149 43.74 18.64 25.33
N PRO A 150 44.92 18.26 24.79
CA PRO A 150 45.47 18.93 23.61
C PRO A 150 44.51 18.73 22.43
N ALA A 151 44.30 19.80 21.67
CA ALA A 151 43.22 19.89 20.67
C ALA A 151 43.32 18.80 19.59
N HIS A 152 42.31 17.92 19.56
CA HIS A 152 41.90 17.22 18.34
C HIS A 152 40.63 17.91 17.85
N THR A 153 40.78 18.77 16.85
CA THR A 153 39.65 19.39 16.14
C THR A 153 38.91 18.32 15.36
N VAL A 154 37.82 17.80 15.91
CA VAL A 154 36.88 17.00 15.14
C VAL A 154 35.94 17.96 14.43
N SER A 155 36.27 18.31 13.20
CA SER A 155 35.34 18.94 12.26
C SER A 155 34.23 17.95 11.95
N ALA A 156 33.06 18.15 12.53
CA ALA A 156 31.85 17.35 12.30
C ALA A 156 31.18 17.67 10.94
N THR A 157 31.99 17.83 9.89
CA THR A 157 31.54 18.05 8.50
C THR A 157 32.30 17.18 7.50
N GLY A 158 33.19 16.29 7.96
CA GLY A 158 33.79 15.25 7.13
C GLY A 158 33.31 13.87 7.59
N SER A 159 32.71 13.02 6.78
CA SER A 159 32.37 13.11 5.37
C SER A 159 31.75 11.76 5.05
N ALA A 160 30.44 11.73 4.77
CA ALA A 160 29.88 10.57 4.07
C ALA A 160 30.73 10.27 2.82
N GLU A 161 31.25 11.32 2.17
CA GLU A 161 32.25 11.26 1.09
C GLU A 161 33.56 10.54 1.44
N ALA A 162 34.11 10.62 2.65
CA ALA A 162 35.35 9.87 2.98
C ALA A 162 35.06 8.41 3.32
N LYS A 163 33.84 8.11 3.78
CA LYS A 163 33.37 6.72 3.92
C LYS A 163 33.07 6.10 2.55
N LEU A 164 32.54 6.88 1.62
CA LEU A 164 32.33 6.48 0.22
C LEU A 164 33.65 6.32 -0.54
N ALA A 165 34.63 7.21 -0.30
CA ALA A 165 35.97 7.13 -0.92
C ALA A 165 36.83 5.97 -0.38
N GLY A 166 36.41 5.34 0.73
CA GLY A 166 37.09 4.18 1.31
C GLY A 166 36.54 2.83 0.84
N ILE A 167 35.46 2.83 0.05
CA ILE A 167 34.90 1.60 -0.54
C ILE A 167 35.80 1.18 -1.71
N SER A 168 36.20 -0.08 -1.73
CA SER A 168 37.05 -0.63 -2.79
C SER A 168 36.23 -1.09 -4.00
N ASP A 169 36.83 -1.07 -5.20
CA ASP A 169 36.18 -1.56 -6.43
C ASP A 169 35.74 -3.03 -6.33
N GLU A 170 36.47 -3.84 -5.55
CA GLU A 170 36.13 -5.24 -5.28
C GLU A 170 34.83 -5.37 -4.48
N GLU A 171 34.64 -4.49 -3.49
CA GLU A 171 33.48 -4.46 -2.60
C GLU A 171 32.24 -3.96 -3.35
N ILE A 172 32.44 -3.03 -4.29
CA ILE A 172 31.40 -2.58 -5.23
C ILE A 172 30.97 -3.74 -6.14
N ASN A 173 31.92 -4.45 -6.75
CA ASN A 173 31.60 -5.59 -7.62
C ASN A 173 30.90 -6.73 -6.86
N HIS A 174 31.36 -7.02 -5.64
CA HIS A 174 30.73 -8.03 -4.80
C HIS A 174 29.29 -7.63 -4.44
N TYR A 175 29.03 -6.36 -4.12
CA TYR A 175 27.68 -5.87 -3.86
C TYR A 175 26.78 -5.97 -5.09
N LEU A 176 27.29 -5.60 -6.27
CA LEU A 176 26.56 -5.67 -7.54
C LEU A 176 26.19 -7.11 -7.91
N ILE A 177 27.13 -8.07 -7.78
CA ILE A 177 26.87 -9.49 -8.06
C ILE A 177 25.87 -10.05 -7.05
N GLN A 178 26.04 -9.73 -5.76
CA GLN A 178 25.16 -10.23 -4.69
C GLN A 178 23.71 -9.74 -4.84
N HIS A 179 23.51 -8.53 -5.37
CA HIS A 179 22.18 -7.93 -5.52
C HIS A 179 21.72 -7.86 -6.98
N GLN A 180 22.37 -8.60 -7.89
CA GLN A 180 22.07 -8.55 -9.32
C GLN A 180 20.59 -8.86 -9.62
N ALA A 181 20.03 -9.89 -8.99
CA ALA A 181 18.63 -10.27 -9.19
C ALA A 181 17.64 -9.19 -8.73
N GLU A 182 17.94 -8.47 -7.64
CA GLU A 182 17.10 -7.36 -7.16
C GLU A 182 17.23 -6.12 -8.05
N ILE A 183 18.44 -5.84 -8.54
CA ILE A 183 18.69 -4.73 -9.48
C ILE A 183 17.98 -5.00 -10.81
N GLU A 184 18.07 -6.21 -11.35
CA GLU A 184 17.40 -6.63 -12.59
C GLU A 184 15.87 -6.59 -12.44
N SER A 185 15.32 -7.04 -11.30
CA SER A 185 13.88 -6.95 -11.01
C SER A 185 13.39 -5.51 -10.97
N ASN A 186 14.19 -4.57 -10.45
CA ASN A 186 13.82 -3.16 -10.38
C ASN A 186 13.99 -2.45 -11.73
N LEU A 187 15.01 -2.79 -12.52
CA LEU A 187 15.18 -2.29 -13.89
C LEU A 187 14.07 -2.79 -14.82
N ALA A 188 13.66 -4.06 -14.67
CA ALA A 188 12.57 -4.64 -15.45
C ALA A 188 11.22 -3.95 -15.21
N LEU A 189 11.03 -3.29 -14.04
CA LEU A 189 9.86 -2.47 -13.75
C LEU A 189 9.95 -1.06 -14.35
N GLU A 190 11.16 -0.55 -14.63
CA GLU A 190 11.38 0.78 -15.20
C GLU A 190 11.42 0.78 -16.75
N SER A 191 11.74 -0.37 -17.37
CA SER A 191 11.88 -0.49 -18.83
C SER A 191 10.84 -1.38 -19.53
N ILE A 192 9.62 -1.52 -19.00
CA ILE A 192 8.54 -2.17 -19.77
C ILE A 192 8.15 -1.25 -20.95
N ASP A 193 8.87 -1.40 -22.06
CA ASP A 193 8.38 -0.98 -23.37
C ASP A 193 7.26 -1.94 -23.78
N ALA A 194 6.03 -1.48 -23.62
CA ALA A 194 4.81 -2.26 -23.88
C ALA A 194 4.64 -2.70 -25.35
N SER A 195 5.55 -2.30 -26.25
CA SER A 195 5.45 -2.58 -27.69
C SER A 195 6.10 -3.88 -28.16
N ASP A 196 6.96 -4.53 -27.35
CA ASP A 196 7.71 -5.75 -27.72
C ASP A 196 7.43 -6.96 -26.80
N LEU A 197 6.44 -6.84 -25.90
CA LEU A 197 6.12 -7.90 -24.95
C LEU A 197 5.23 -8.96 -25.60
N ASP A 198 5.82 -10.07 -26.06
CA ASP A 198 5.07 -11.24 -26.52
C ASP A 198 4.49 -12.01 -25.32
N VAL A 199 3.26 -11.61 -24.95
CA VAL A 199 2.51 -12.13 -23.81
C VAL A 199 2.33 -13.65 -23.90
N GLN A 200 2.23 -14.22 -25.11
CA GLN A 200 2.08 -15.67 -25.28
C GLN A 200 3.34 -16.43 -24.88
N LYS A 201 4.51 -15.86 -25.17
CA LYS A 201 5.79 -16.46 -24.80
C LYS A 201 5.98 -16.46 -23.29
N LEU A 202 5.61 -15.35 -22.64
CA LEU A 202 5.65 -15.23 -21.17
C LEU A 202 4.69 -16.22 -20.50
N GLU A 203 3.48 -16.38 -21.04
CA GLU A 203 2.51 -17.37 -20.54
C GLU A 203 3.06 -18.79 -20.65
N THR A 204 3.67 -19.15 -21.79
CA THR A 204 4.26 -20.50 -21.94
C THR A 204 5.44 -20.75 -21.00
N GLU A 205 6.25 -19.75 -20.72
CA GLU A 205 7.42 -19.88 -19.84
C GLU A 205 7.02 -19.98 -18.37
N ILE A 206 6.00 -19.22 -17.95
CA ILE A 206 5.40 -19.35 -16.62
C ILE A 206 4.72 -20.71 -16.46
N LEU A 207 3.99 -21.18 -17.48
CA LEU A 207 3.29 -22.46 -17.45
C LEU A 207 4.27 -23.65 -17.37
N ASP A 208 5.37 -23.60 -18.13
CA ASP A 208 6.40 -24.65 -18.12
C ASP A 208 7.17 -24.68 -16.78
N HIS A 209 7.51 -23.51 -16.24
CA HIS A 209 8.15 -23.42 -14.92
C HIS A 209 7.23 -23.95 -13.81
N THR A 210 5.95 -23.60 -13.83
CA THR A 210 4.98 -24.06 -12.82
C THR A 210 4.74 -25.57 -12.90
N LEU A 211 4.61 -26.13 -14.11
CA LEU A 211 4.46 -27.57 -14.32
C LEU A 211 5.69 -28.36 -13.89
N ASN A 212 6.91 -27.89 -14.16
CA ASN A 212 8.14 -28.56 -13.73
C ASN A 212 8.45 -28.39 -12.23
N SER A 213 7.87 -27.37 -11.59
CA SER A 213 8.04 -27.13 -10.14
C SER A 213 7.01 -27.85 -9.26
N ILE A 214 5.94 -28.39 -9.85
CA ILE A 214 4.97 -29.22 -9.12
C ILE A 214 5.60 -30.60 -8.86
N SER A 215 5.87 -30.87 -7.58
CA SER A 215 6.37 -32.16 -7.12
C SER A 215 5.22 -33.18 -7.06
N ASP A 216 5.50 -34.47 -7.28
CA ASP A 216 4.52 -35.56 -7.15
C ASP A 216 3.85 -35.59 -5.75
N GLU A 217 4.51 -35.04 -4.72
CA GLU A 217 3.93 -34.85 -3.38
C GLU A 217 2.79 -33.82 -3.36
N ASP A 218 2.90 -32.73 -4.11
CA ASP A 218 1.87 -31.68 -4.16
C ASP A 218 0.62 -32.17 -4.91
N LEU A 219 0.79 -33.04 -5.90
CA LEU A 219 -0.30 -33.67 -6.64
C LEU A 219 -1.13 -34.65 -5.78
N LEU A 220 -0.51 -35.32 -4.81
CA LEU A 220 -1.21 -36.23 -3.90
C LEU A 220 -2.10 -35.47 -2.90
N ASN A 221 -1.68 -34.28 -2.47
CA ASN A 221 -2.45 -33.42 -1.56
C ASN A 221 -3.74 -32.84 -2.17
N TYR A 222 -3.87 -32.86 -3.51
CA TYR A 222 -5.08 -32.42 -4.20
C TYR A 222 -6.08 -33.56 -4.52
N THR A 223 -5.76 -34.81 -4.17
CA THR A 223 -6.61 -36.00 -4.45
C THR A 223 -7.32 -36.59 -3.23
N LEU A 224 -7.42 -35.84 -2.13
CA LEU A 224 -8.23 -36.15 -0.94
C LEU A 224 -9.26 -35.04 -0.69
#